data_AF-A0A7I8L2T1-F1
#
_entry.id   AF-A0A7I8L2T1-F1
#
_cell.length_a   1.000
_cell.length_b   1.000
_cell.length_c   1.000
_cell.angle_alpha   90.00
_cell.angle_beta   90.00
_cell.angle_gamma   90.00
#
_symmetry.space_group_name_H-M   'P 1'
#
loop_
_entity.id
_entity.type
_entity.pdbx_description
1 polymer ?
#
loop_
_entity_poly.entity_id
_entity_poly.type
_entity_poly.pdbx_seq_one_letter_code
_entity_poly.pdbx_strand_id
1 'polypeptide(L)'
;MHDLMNQMDSAGFISIDCGLPDGSGYRENVTGITYVPDTQYVDAGETKTVAAEGFARRYRTLRVFPEGVRNCYNLRPVQPGGKYLVRAGFFYGNYDGLQSPPEFELHIGINVRLTIRLSSDDSSLSEVIKAAQGDTLWVCLINTNKGTPLISTIQMRQFPDFLYPHANASQSLHLRRRFNFGTEAPLRYPEDPYDRIWKGLVGSFPVINTTRRVETTPTDHFQVPSRVLETAISSRNISVGLAISAAVGNQDDVVYAVLHFAELQNLSRHNQTRIMDIRGKGSAEAILRSYSPPFLKAAHVRITNAAVGQTGIYNISLIPSNASTLPPMINAMESFLVRKVDELPTDLGDVRAIQGIRSAYKLKRNWQGDPCMPKDYVWDGLRCDYYDGVDTPRIISLNLSSSGLVGGIPPSIANLTALTTLDLSNNSLSGMFPDFLAELPALKLL
;
A
#
# COMPACT_ATOMS: atom_id res chain seq x y z
N MET A 1 1.90 -25.09 -18.30
CA MET A 1 2.73 -24.05 -17.67
C MET A 1 2.60 -22.81 -18.54
N HIS A 2 1.57 -21.98 -18.32
CA HIS A 2 1.55 -20.65 -18.94
C HIS A 2 2.56 -19.83 -18.16
N ASP A 3 3.58 -19.35 -18.87
CA ASP A 3 4.56 -18.42 -18.34
C ASP A 3 3.79 -17.21 -17.80
N LEU A 4 3.73 -17.06 -16.48
CA LEU A 4 3.12 -15.90 -15.85
C LEU A 4 4.04 -14.72 -16.20
N MET A 5 3.68 -13.96 -17.24
CA MET A 5 4.42 -12.78 -17.65
C MET A 5 4.78 -11.94 -16.42
N ASN A 6 6.08 -11.72 -16.21
CA ASN A 6 6.55 -10.83 -15.17
C ASN A 6 6.03 -9.42 -15.48
N GLN A 7 5.15 -8.90 -14.62
CA GLN A 7 4.55 -7.58 -14.83
C GLN A 7 5.43 -6.44 -14.30
N MET A 8 6.49 -6.76 -13.55
CA MET A 8 7.45 -5.77 -13.06
C MET A 8 8.47 -5.42 -14.14
N ASP A 9 8.84 -4.14 -14.21
CA ASP A 9 9.99 -3.69 -14.99
C ASP A 9 11.33 -4.08 -14.34
N SER A 10 12.43 -3.72 -14.99
CA SER A 10 13.79 -4.01 -14.49
C SER A 10 14.14 -3.33 -13.17
N ALA A 11 13.37 -2.33 -12.73
CA ALA A 11 13.53 -1.66 -11.44
C ALA A 11 12.62 -2.28 -10.35
N GLY A 12 11.87 -3.34 -10.66
CA GLY A 12 10.91 -3.95 -9.75
C GLY A 12 9.63 -3.12 -9.60
N PHE A 13 9.29 -2.29 -10.59
CA PHE A 13 8.13 -1.41 -10.55
C PHE A 13 6.98 -1.95 -11.39
N ILE A 14 5.76 -1.79 -10.89
CA ILE A 14 4.53 -1.83 -11.69
C ILE A 14 3.93 -0.43 -11.65
N SER A 15 3.63 0.17 -12.80
CA SER A 15 2.98 1.48 -12.86
C SER A 15 1.88 1.45 -13.92
N ILE A 16 0.65 1.52 -13.45
CA ILE A 16 -0.56 1.32 -14.24
C ILE A 16 -1.28 2.67 -14.36
N ASP A 17 -1.66 3.02 -15.58
CA ASP A 17 -2.58 4.11 -15.88
C ASP A 17 -3.95 3.49 -16.22
N CYS A 18 -4.91 3.63 -15.31
CA CYS A 18 -6.17 2.91 -15.39
C CYS A 18 -7.09 3.54 -16.43
N GLY A 19 -7.64 2.72 -17.33
CA GLY A 19 -8.39 3.21 -18.49
C GLY A 19 -7.51 3.78 -19.62
N LEU A 20 -6.18 3.61 -19.56
CA LEU A 20 -5.32 3.93 -20.68
C LEU A 20 -5.57 2.91 -21.84
N PRO A 21 -5.75 3.35 -23.10
CA PRO A 21 -5.97 2.42 -24.22
C PRO A 21 -4.81 1.45 -24.46
N ASP A 22 -5.12 0.23 -24.93
CA ASP A 22 -4.10 -0.78 -25.24
C ASP A 22 -3.06 -0.27 -26.24
N GLY A 23 -1.79 -0.60 -25.99
CA GLY A 23 -0.66 -0.15 -26.80
C GLY A 23 -0.25 1.32 -26.61
N SER A 24 -0.95 2.09 -25.77
CA SER A 24 -0.66 3.52 -25.57
C SER A 24 0.20 3.84 -24.33
N GLY A 25 0.95 2.85 -23.84
CA GLY A 25 1.91 3.02 -22.75
C GLY A 25 2.92 4.14 -23.03
N TYR A 26 3.39 4.79 -21.97
CA TYR A 26 4.25 5.98 -22.09
C TYR A 26 5.27 6.06 -20.97
N ARG A 27 6.39 6.73 -21.27
CA ARG A 27 7.38 7.12 -20.27
C ARG A 27 7.11 8.54 -19.80
N GLU A 28 6.98 8.74 -18.49
CA GLU A 28 6.76 10.06 -17.91
C GLU A 28 8.08 10.84 -17.89
N ASN A 29 8.05 12.11 -18.33
CA ASN A 29 9.28 12.85 -18.65
C ASN A 29 10.11 13.27 -17.43
N VAL A 30 9.49 13.45 -16.26
CA VAL A 30 10.15 14.00 -15.07
C VAL A 30 10.84 12.90 -14.29
N THR A 31 10.10 11.83 -14.03
CA THR A 31 10.52 10.66 -13.28
C THR A 31 11.20 9.62 -14.17
N GLY A 32 10.88 9.59 -15.47
CA GLY A 32 11.34 8.53 -16.37
C GLY A 32 10.63 7.19 -16.15
N ILE A 33 9.57 7.14 -15.34
CA ILE A 33 8.77 5.94 -15.05
C ILE A 33 7.86 5.63 -16.23
N THR A 34 7.82 4.36 -16.64
CA THR A 34 6.91 3.88 -17.68
C THR A 34 5.56 3.49 -17.09
N TYR A 35 4.48 4.06 -17.60
CA TYR A 35 3.11 3.68 -17.30
C TYR A 35 2.52 2.83 -18.42
N VAL A 36 1.79 1.78 -18.04
CA VAL A 36 1.16 0.83 -18.97
C VAL A 36 -0.37 0.80 -18.82
N PRO A 37 -1.10 0.37 -19.86
CA PRO A 37 -2.53 0.06 -19.80
C PRO A 37 -2.86 -0.99 -18.74
N ASP A 38 -4.11 -0.97 -18.28
CA ASP A 38 -4.56 -1.74 -17.13
C ASP A 38 -5.27 -3.05 -17.47
N THR A 39 -5.53 -3.30 -18.75
CA THR A 39 -6.30 -4.44 -19.30
C THR A 39 -5.76 -5.80 -18.91
N GLN A 40 -4.45 -5.97 -18.75
CA GLN A 40 -3.84 -7.23 -18.31
C GLN A 40 -3.94 -7.49 -16.79
N TYR A 41 -4.39 -6.50 -16.01
CA TYR A 41 -4.42 -6.56 -14.55
C TYR A 41 -5.84 -6.72 -13.99
N VAL A 42 -6.88 -6.44 -14.77
CA VAL A 42 -8.27 -6.38 -14.32
C VAL A 42 -9.21 -7.09 -15.29
N ASP A 43 -10.25 -7.75 -14.77
CA ASP A 43 -11.16 -8.58 -15.54
C ASP A 43 -12.44 -7.86 -16.03
N ALA A 44 -12.73 -6.68 -15.47
CA ALA A 44 -14.01 -5.99 -15.65
C ALA A 44 -13.84 -4.46 -15.57
N GLY A 45 -14.96 -3.74 -15.69
CA GLY A 45 -15.04 -2.28 -15.59
C GLY A 45 -14.95 -1.56 -16.93
N GLU A 46 -15.34 -0.29 -16.92
CA GLU A 46 -15.39 0.58 -18.10
C GLU A 46 -14.31 1.66 -18.03
N THR A 47 -13.77 2.02 -19.18
CA THR A 47 -12.82 3.13 -19.30
C THR A 47 -13.57 4.46 -19.48
N LYS A 48 -13.10 5.51 -18.79
CA LYS A 48 -13.57 6.89 -18.94
C LYS A 48 -12.37 7.84 -19.05
N THR A 49 -12.63 9.01 -19.63
CA THR A 49 -11.67 10.11 -19.74
C THR A 49 -12.19 11.34 -19.01
N VAL A 50 -11.31 12.11 -18.39
CA VAL A 50 -11.65 13.32 -17.65
C VAL A 50 -10.71 14.47 -17.99
N ALA A 51 -11.24 15.70 -17.92
CA ALA A 51 -10.43 16.89 -17.97
C ALA A 51 -9.66 17.04 -16.65
N ALA A 52 -8.40 16.60 -16.64
CA ALA A 52 -7.52 16.66 -15.47
C ALA A 52 -6.43 17.73 -15.68
N GLU A 53 -6.84 18.97 -15.98
CA GLU A 53 -5.91 20.09 -16.13
C GLU A 53 -5.13 20.33 -14.83
N GLY A 54 -3.81 20.54 -14.93
CA GLY A 54 -2.94 20.69 -13.76
C GLY A 54 -2.55 19.38 -13.05
N PHE A 55 -3.17 18.24 -13.40
CA PHE A 55 -2.81 16.93 -12.84
C PHE A 55 -1.85 16.15 -13.75
N ALA A 56 -1.17 15.16 -13.15
CA ALA A 56 -0.32 14.23 -13.89
C ALA A 56 -1.12 13.44 -14.94
N ARG A 57 -0.48 13.06 -16.05
CA ARG A 57 -1.12 12.35 -17.18
C ARG A 57 -1.96 11.14 -16.76
N ARG A 58 -1.51 10.39 -15.75
CA ARG A 58 -2.20 9.24 -15.13
C ARG A 58 -3.54 9.52 -14.44
N TYR A 59 -3.99 10.77 -14.43
CA TYR A 59 -5.31 11.17 -13.93
C TYR A 59 -6.26 11.59 -15.05
N ARG A 60 -5.82 11.57 -16.32
CA ARG A 60 -6.67 11.92 -17.49
C ARG A 60 -7.59 10.78 -17.90
N THR A 61 -7.24 9.57 -17.52
CA THR A 61 -7.99 8.33 -17.73
C THR A 61 -8.31 7.71 -16.38
N LEU A 62 -9.43 7.01 -16.32
CA LEU A 62 -9.83 6.23 -15.15
C LEU A 62 -10.65 5.01 -15.58
N ARG A 63 -10.64 3.97 -14.76
CA ARG A 63 -11.55 2.83 -14.88
C ARG A 63 -12.62 2.91 -13.80
N VAL A 64 -13.88 2.68 -14.18
CA VAL A 64 -15.05 2.64 -13.30
C VAL A 64 -15.65 1.25 -13.25
N PHE A 65 -16.27 0.92 -12.12
CA PHE A 65 -16.86 -0.40 -11.87
C PHE A 65 -18.34 -0.27 -11.49
N PRO A 66 -19.24 -0.08 -12.46
CA PRO A 66 -20.67 0.07 -12.20
C PRO A 66 -21.33 -1.23 -11.73
N GLU A 67 -20.74 -2.37 -12.09
CA GLU A 67 -21.22 -3.70 -11.74
C GLU A 67 -20.29 -4.42 -10.77
N GLY A 68 -20.86 -5.36 -10.02
CA GLY A 68 -20.13 -6.18 -9.06
C GLY A 68 -19.87 -5.47 -7.73
N VAL A 69 -19.90 -6.25 -6.66
CA VAL A 69 -19.63 -5.74 -5.31
C VAL A 69 -18.12 -5.55 -5.09
N ARG A 70 -17.30 -6.47 -5.61
CA ARG A 70 -15.84 -6.48 -5.46
C ARG A 70 -15.18 -6.56 -6.82
N ASN A 71 -14.34 -5.57 -7.14
CA ASN A 71 -13.60 -5.49 -8.39
C ASN A 71 -12.10 -5.37 -8.12
N CYS A 72 -11.28 -6.29 -8.60
CA CYS A 72 -9.89 -6.40 -8.21
C CYS A 72 -8.90 -6.36 -9.37
N TYR A 73 -7.78 -5.70 -9.11
CA TYR A 73 -6.56 -5.81 -9.90
C TYR A 73 -5.66 -6.91 -9.33
N ASN A 74 -5.04 -7.68 -10.21
CA ASN A 74 -4.11 -8.75 -9.88
C ASN A 74 -2.67 -8.30 -10.18
N LEU A 75 -1.89 -7.97 -9.15
CA LEU A 75 -0.48 -7.57 -9.28
C LEU A 75 0.43 -8.77 -9.01
N ARG A 76 1.19 -9.21 -10.01
CA ARG A 76 2.01 -10.42 -9.95
C ARG A 76 3.24 -10.35 -10.88
N PRO A 77 4.29 -11.13 -10.64
CA PRO A 77 4.50 -11.95 -9.44
C PRO A 77 4.85 -11.08 -8.25
N VAL A 78 4.39 -11.49 -7.07
CA VAL A 78 4.98 -11.07 -5.79
C VAL A 78 5.50 -12.29 -5.06
N GLN A 79 6.42 -12.10 -4.14
CA GLN A 79 6.97 -13.16 -3.30
C GLN A 79 6.32 -13.12 -1.93
N PRO A 80 5.81 -14.25 -1.39
CA PRO A 80 5.38 -14.33 0.01
C PRO A 80 6.47 -13.82 0.95
N GLY A 81 6.12 -12.94 1.88
CA GLY A 81 7.05 -12.26 2.79
C GLY A 81 7.77 -11.05 2.19
N GLY A 82 7.88 -10.96 0.86
CA GLY A 82 8.49 -9.83 0.17
C GLY A 82 7.75 -8.53 0.45
N LYS A 83 8.49 -7.41 0.49
CA LYS A 83 7.97 -6.10 0.89
C LYS A 83 7.65 -5.21 -0.30
N TYR A 84 6.49 -4.57 -0.26
CA TYR A 84 6.01 -3.73 -1.35
C TYR A 84 5.41 -2.43 -0.83
N LEU A 85 5.76 -1.33 -1.48
CA LEU A 85 5.00 -0.09 -1.41
C LEU A 85 3.95 -0.12 -2.53
N VAL A 86 2.69 0.05 -2.16
CA VAL A 86 1.54 0.08 -3.08
C VAL A 86 0.87 1.44 -2.97
N ARG A 87 0.59 2.06 -4.12
CA ARG A 87 -0.18 3.29 -4.23
C ARG A 87 -1.37 3.10 -5.13
N ALA A 88 -2.53 3.57 -4.70
CA ALA A 88 -3.73 3.69 -5.51
C ALA A 88 -4.13 5.16 -5.58
N GLY A 89 -4.27 5.68 -6.81
CA GLY A 89 -4.63 7.07 -7.09
C GLY A 89 -6.02 7.17 -7.69
N PHE A 90 -6.75 8.20 -7.26
CA PHE A 90 -8.14 8.43 -7.61
C PHE A 90 -8.36 9.87 -8.02
N PHE A 91 -9.10 10.09 -9.08
CA PHE A 91 -9.58 11.41 -9.49
C PHE A 91 -10.95 11.23 -10.15
N TYR A 92 -12.00 11.80 -9.54
CA TYR A 92 -13.37 11.67 -10.05
C TYR A 92 -13.57 12.52 -11.30
N GLY A 93 -13.11 13.79 -11.27
CA GLY A 93 -13.14 14.69 -12.42
C GLY A 93 -14.52 14.87 -13.05
N ASN A 94 -15.59 14.60 -12.29
CA ASN A 94 -16.98 14.60 -12.74
C ASN A 94 -17.21 13.86 -14.07
N TYR A 95 -16.58 12.69 -14.23
CA TYR A 95 -16.58 11.93 -15.50
C TYR A 95 -17.98 11.58 -16.04
N ASP A 96 -18.99 11.54 -15.16
CA ASP A 96 -20.38 11.19 -15.46
C ASP A 96 -21.31 12.41 -15.53
N GLY A 97 -20.81 13.61 -15.25
CA GLY A 97 -21.60 14.85 -15.25
C GLY A 97 -22.57 14.98 -14.07
N LEU A 98 -22.55 14.08 -13.08
CA LEU A 98 -23.53 14.04 -12.00
C LEU A 98 -23.22 14.96 -10.82
N GLN A 99 -21.98 15.46 -10.72
CA GLN A 99 -21.49 16.24 -9.58
C GLN A 99 -21.69 15.53 -8.22
N SER A 100 -21.60 14.20 -8.24
CA SER A 100 -21.83 13.36 -7.06
C SER A 100 -20.62 12.44 -6.86
N PRO A 101 -19.53 12.94 -6.23
CA PRO A 101 -18.32 12.15 -6.01
C PRO A 101 -18.61 10.89 -5.19
N PRO A 102 -18.11 9.71 -5.61
CA PRO A 102 -18.43 8.46 -4.94
C PRO A 102 -17.66 8.27 -3.63
N GLU A 103 -18.26 7.49 -2.73
CA GLU A 103 -17.61 6.87 -1.57
C GLU A 103 -17.58 5.35 -1.76
N PHE A 104 -16.43 4.72 -1.54
CA PHE A 104 -16.26 3.26 -1.65
C PHE A 104 -15.08 2.79 -0.77
N GLU A 105 -14.84 1.48 -0.67
CA GLU A 105 -13.66 0.97 0.03
C GLU A 105 -12.56 0.50 -0.93
N LEU A 106 -11.32 0.75 -0.54
CA LEU A 106 -10.11 0.22 -1.14
C LEU A 106 -9.55 -0.88 -0.22
N HIS A 107 -9.41 -2.08 -0.77
CA HIS A 107 -8.79 -3.23 -0.10
C HIS A 107 -7.46 -3.55 -0.78
N ILE A 108 -6.32 -3.50 -0.05
CA ILE A 108 -4.99 -3.88 -0.56
C ILE A 108 -4.54 -5.19 0.10
N GLY A 109 -4.68 -6.29 -0.63
CA GLY A 109 -4.80 -7.64 -0.07
C GLY A 109 -6.02 -7.74 0.84
N ILE A 110 -5.96 -8.62 1.85
CA ILE A 110 -7.11 -8.90 2.73
C ILE A 110 -7.21 -7.96 3.95
N ASN A 111 -6.09 -7.40 4.41
CA ASN A 111 -5.98 -6.75 5.72
C ASN A 111 -5.94 -5.22 5.71
N VAL A 112 -5.82 -4.60 4.54
CA VAL A 112 -5.75 -3.14 4.45
C VAL A 112 -7.03 -2.64 3.82
N ARG A 113 -7.96 -2.18 4.67
CA ARG A 113 -9.26 -1.65 4.27
C ARG A 113 -9.29 -0.14 4.54
N LEU A 114 -9.53 0.64 3.49
CA LEU A 114 -9.51 2.11 3.54
C LEU A 114 -10.77 2.67 2.89
N THR A 115 -11.49 3.56 3.59
CA THR A 115 -12.59 4.31 2.99
C THR A 115 -12.05 5.40 2.09
N ILE A 116 -12.46 5.40 0.83
CA ILE A 116 -12.15 6.44 -0.15
C ILE A 116 -13.35 7.35 -0.28
N ARG A 117 -13.14 8.64 0.02
CA ARG A 117 -14.12 9.71 -0.15
C ARG A 117 -13.55 10.70 -1.15
N LEU A 118 -14.13 10.72 -2.35
CA LEU A 118 -13.67 11.63 -3.39
C LEU A 118 -14.36 12.99 -3.30
N SER A 119 -13.74 13.98 -3.94
CA SER A 119 -14.33 15.29 -4.21
C SER A 119 -14.36 15.51 -5.72
N SER A 120 -15.02 16.58 -6.16
CA SER A 120 -15.12 16.91 -7.58
C SER A 120 -13.77 17.29 -8.20
N ASP A 121 -12.94 18.02 -7.46
CA ASP A 121 -11.80 18.75 -8.04
C ASP A 121 -10.44 18.35 -7.43
N ASP A 122 -10.38 17.37 -6.53
CA ASP A 122 -9.12 16.93 -5.91
C ASP A 122 -8.79 15.47 -6.25
N SER A 123 -7.49 15.20 -6.34
CA SER A 123 -6.98 13.84 -6.48
C SER A 123 -6.67 13.25 -5.10
N SER A 124 -7.05 12.00 -4.89
CA SER A 124 -6.67 11.25 -3.70
C SER A 124 -5.58 10.23 -4.03
N LEU A 125 -4.63 10.04 -3.11
CA LEU A 125 -3.57 9.05 -3.24
C LEU A 125 -3.42 8.31 -1.90
N SER A 126 -3.68 7.01 -1.93
CA SER A 126 -3.49 6.11 -0.78
C SER A 126 -2.19 5.34 -0.98
N GLU A 127 -1.29 5.38 0.01
CA GLU A 127 -0.01 4.65 -0.01
C GLU A 127 0.09 3.70 1.19
N VAL A 128 0.48 2.45 0.92
CA VAL A 128 0.62 1.39 1.92
C VAL A 128 1.93 0.65 1.71
N ILE A 129 2.66 0.39 2.79
CA ILE A 129 3.82 -0.51 2.80
C ILE A 129 3.41 -1.79 3.51
N LYS A 130 3.56 -2.95 2.85
CA LYS A 130 3.17 -4.24 3.41
C LYS A 130 4.04 -5.39 2.90
N ALA A 131 4.04 -6.49 3.64
CA ALA A 131 4.51 -7.78 3.13
C ALA A 131 3.40 -8.44 2.29
N ALA A 132 3.78 -9.09 1.18
CA ALA A 132 2.86 -9.94 0.43
C ALA A 132 2.64 -11.26 1.18
N GLN A 133 1.41 -11.79 1.12
CA GLN A 133 1.03 -13.02 1.83
C GLN A 133 0.88 -14.23 0.88
N GLY A 134 1.01 -14.01 -0.42
CA GLY A 134 0.91 -15.01 -1.48
C GLY A 134 1.77 -14.61 -2.67
N ASP A 135 1.51 -15.22 -3.82
CA ASP A 135 2.22 -14.92 -5.08
C ASP A 135 1.55 -13.85 -5.95
N THR A 136 0.37 -13.38 -5.53
CA THR A 136 -0.40 -12.29 -6.13
C THR A 136 -0.78 -11.30 -5.04
N LEU A 137 -0.65 -10.00 -5.34
CA LEU A 137 -1.18 -8.94 -4.50
C LEU A 137 -2.41 -8.31 -5.17
N TRP A 138 -3.55 -8.39 -4.49
CA TRP A 138 -4.80 -7.83 -4.98
C TRP A 138 -4.98 -6.38 -4.55
N VAL A 139 -5.47 -5.54 -5.47
CA VAL A 139 -5.99 -4.20 -5.15
C VAL A 139 -7.44 -4.18 -5.57
N CYS A 140 -8.34 -4.25 -4.58
CA CYS A 140 -9.78 -4.38 -4.80
C CYS A 140 -10.52 -3.10 -4.42
N LEU A 141 -11.50 -2.74 -5.25
CA LEU A 141 -12.48 -1.72 -4.99
C LEU A 141 -13.80 -2.38 -4.60
N ILE A 142 -14.35 -1.98 -3.47
CA ILE A 142 -15.60 -2.51 -2.93
C ILE A 142 -16.68 -1.45 -3.07
N ASN A 143 -17.76 -1.80 -3.77
CA ASN A 143 -18.92 -0.97 -3.91
C ASN A 143 -19.72 -0.95 -2.60
N THR A 144 -19.85 0.23 -1.99
CA THR A 144 -20.63 0.45 -0.75
C THR A 144 -22.01 1.06 -1.02
N ASN A 145 -22.46 1.05 -2.28
CA ASN A 145 -23.71 1.65 -2.76
C ASN A 145 -23.78 3.18 -2.57
N LYS A 146 -22.63 3.86 -2.53
CA LYS A 146 -22.52 5.33 -2.42
C LYS A 146 -21.83 5.96 -3.64
N GLY A 147 -22.19 5.47 -4.82
CA GLY A 147 -21.60 5.85 -6.10
C GLY A 147 -20.71 4.76 -6.69
N THR A 148 -20.27 4.98 -7.93
CA THR A 148 -19.50 4.00 -8.69
C THR A 148 -18.03 4.01 -8.28
N PRO A 149 -17.45 2.87 -7.81
CA PRO A 149 -16.02 2.80 -7.54
C PRO A 149 -15.20 3.09 -8.79
N LEU A 150 -14.12 3.85 -8.63
CA LEU A 150 -13.24 4.23 -9.72
C LEU A 150 -11.78 4.20 -9.29
N ILE A 151 -10.85 4.09 -10.25
CA ILE A 151 -9.41 4.21 -10.01
C ILE A 151 -8.71 4.80 -11.22
N SER A 152 -7.72 5.66 -10.99
CA SER A 152 -6.94 6.34 -12.05
C SER A 152 -5.55 5.75 -12.21
N THR A 153 -4.92 5.27 -11.14
CA THR A 153 -3.58 4.68 -11.23
C THR A 153 -3.30 3.70 -10.10
N ILE A 154 -2.52 2.67 -10.39
CA ILE A 154 -1.92 1.77 -9.39
C ILE A 154 -0.41 1.79 -9.60
N GLN A 155 0.35 1.95 -8.53
CA GLN A 155 1.81 1.88 -8.56
C GLN A 155 2.30 0.93 -7.47
N MET A 156 3.17 -0.01 -7.83
CA MET A 156 3.81 -0.93 -6.89
C MET A 156 5.32 -0.85 -7.02
N ARG A 157 6.03 -0.84 -5.89
CA ARG A 157 7.49 -0.82 -5.81
C ARG A 157 7.95 -1.95 -4.90
N GLN A 158 8.80 -2.83 -5.41
CA GLN A 158 9.46 -3.83 -4.56
C GLN A 158 10.49 -3.15 -3.67
N PHE A 159 10.40 -3.38 -2.37
CA PHE A 159 11.36 -2.88 -1.39
C PHE A 159 12.28 -4.02 -0.95
N PRO A 160 13.59 -3.74 -0.74
CA PRO A 160 14.45 -4.64 0.02
C PRO A 160 13.86 -4.94 1.41
N ASP A 161 14.02 -6.18 1.87
CA ASP A 161 13.39 -6.65 3.11
C ASP A 161 13.79 -5.83 4.36
N PHE A 162 15.00 -5.28 4.38
CA PHE A 162 15.49 -4.47 5.50
C PHE A 162 14.82 -3.09 5.62
N LEU A 163 14.21 -2.57 4.56
CA LEU A 163 13.54 -1.26 4.59
C LEU A 163 12.22 -1.33 5.35
N TYR A 164 11.91 -0.35 6.20
CA TYR A 164 10.67 -0.31 6.98
C TYR A 164 10.39 -1.65 7.71
N PRO A 165 11.21 -2.06 8.69
CA PRO A 165 11.05 -3.33 9.39
C PRO A 165 9.72 -3.44 10.17
N HIS A 166 9.06 -2.31 10.42
CA HIS A 166 7.73 -2.28 11.05
C HIS A 166 6.61 -2.69 10.09
N ALA A 167 6.83 -2.76 8.77
CA ALA A 167 5.94 -3.42 7.82
C ALA A 167 6.40 -4.88 7.64
N ASN A 168 5.57 -5.84 8.03
CA ASN A 168 5.90 -7.26 7.99
C ASN A 168 4.61 -8.11 7.86
N ALA A 169 4.70 -9.42 8.08
CA ALA A 169 3.57 -10.34 7.93
C ALA A 169 2.39 -10.06 8.88
N SER A 170 2.62 -9.44 10.04
CA SER A 170 1.56 -9.18 11.04
C SER A 170 0.99 -7.76 10.97
N GLN A 171 1.59 -6.86 10.19
CA GLN A 171 1.11 -5.48 10.11
C GLN A 171 1.64 -4.72 8.89
N SER A 172 0.82 -3.79 8.41
CA SER A 172 1.08 -2.88 7.31
C SER A 172 1.16 -1.42 7.78
N LEU A 173 1.82 -0.57 7.01
CA LEU A 173 1.96 0.87 7.27
C LEU A 173 1.19 1.67 6.23
N HIS A 174 0.11 2.33 6.64
CA HIS A 174 -0.64 3.26 5.79
C HIS A 174 -0.08 4.68 5.96
N LEU A 175 0.51 5.23 4.91
CA LEU A 175 1.15 6.56 4.96
C LEU A 175 0.13 7.65 5.29
N ARG A 176 0.48 8.54 6.20
CA ARG A 176 -0.25 9.79 6.45
C ARG A 176 0.53 11.01 6.01
N ARG A 177 1.81 11.08 6.35
CA ARG A 177 2.67 12.21 5.99
C ARG A 177 4.07 11.73 5.67
N ARG A 178 4.66 12.26 4.59
CA ARG A 178 6.08 12.14 4.26
C ARG A 178 6.58 13.53 3.85
N PHE A 179 7.33 14.17 4.72
CA PHE A 179 7.80 15.54 4.53
C PHE A 179 9.31 15.61 4.36
N ASN A 180 9.73 16.41 3.39
CA ASN A 180 11.07 16.97 3.29
C ASN A 180 11.01 18.40 3.82
N PHE A 181 11.63 18.65 4.98
CA PHE A 181 11.57 19.96 5.61
C PHE A 181 12.64 20.91 5.08
N GLY A 182 12.30 22.18 4.95
CA GLY A 182 13.24 23.23 4.52
C GLY A 182 13.31 23.44 3.01
N THR A 183 12.40 22.83 2.25
CA THR A 183 12.20 23.09 0.81
C THR A 183 10.72 23.01 0.46
N GLU A 184 10.26 23.72 -0.58
CA GLU A 184 8.92 23.56 -1.14
C GLU A 184 8.89 22.54 -2.29
N ALA A 185 10.06 22.24 -2.87
CA ALA A 185 10.17 21.32 -3.98
C ALA A 185 9.88 19.88 -3.53
N PRO A 186 8.94 19.16 -4.19
CA PRO A 186 8.75 17.75 -3.93
C PRO A 186 9.96 16.95 -4.44
N LEU A 187 10.17 15.76 -3.88
CA LEU A 187 11.21 14.83 -4.33
C LEU A 187 10.63 13.42 -4.46
N ARG A 188 10.99 12.73 -5.55
CA ARG A 188 10.67 11.31 -5.77
C ARG A 188 11.74 10.67 -6.66
N TYR A 189 11.42 9.58 -7.34
CA TYR A 189 12.30 8.99 -8.35
C TYR A 189 12.62 9.98 -9.50
N PRO A 190 13.87 10.02 -10.01
CA PRO A 190 14.98 9.10 -9.73
C PRO A 190 15.82 9.42 -8.48
N GLU A 191 15.64 10.58 -7.84
CA GLU A 191 16.42 10.98 -6.66
C GLU A 191 16.14 10.11 -5.42
N ASP A 192 14.92 9.60 -5.29
CA ASP A 192 14.59 8.48 -4.41
C ASP A 192 14.47 7.19 -5.22
N PRO A 193 15.43 6.25 -5.13
CA PRO A 193 15.43 5.03 -5.93
C PRO A 193 14.24 4.11 -5.61
N TYR A 194 13.58 4.31 -4.46
CA TYR A 194 12.40 3.55 -4.04
C TYR A 194 11.09 4.26 -4.42
N ASP A 195 11.16 5.38 -5.15
CA ASP A 195 10.04 6.17 -5.65
C ASP A 195 9.01 6.59 -4.58
N ARG A 196 9.50 6.82 -3.37
CA ARG A 196 8.73 7.49 -2.31
C ARG A 196 8.53 8.95 -2.69
N ILE A 197 7.32 9.47 -2.48
CA ILE A 197 7.02 10.88 -2.72
C ILE A 197 7.21 11.65 -1.42
N TRP A 198 8.21 12.53 -1.40
CA TRP A 198 8.48 13.47 -0.33
C TRP A 198 7.84 14.82 -0.66
N LYS A 199 6.94 15.28 0.22
CA LYS A 199 6.33 16.60 0.09
C LYS A 199 7.20 17.65 0.76
N GLY A 200 7.59 18.68 0.03
CA GLY A 200 8.31 19.82 0.59
C GLY A 200 7.47 20.57 1.62
N LEU A 201 8.09 20.98 2.73
CA LEU A 201 7.49 21.83 3.75
C LEU A 201 8.51 22.80 4.39
N VAL A 202 8.38 24.09 4.11
CA VAL A 202 9.14 25.16 4.78
C VAL A 202 8.31 25.81 5.90
N GLY A 203 7.04 26.13 5.60
CA GLY A 203 6.18 26.89 6.52
C GLY A 203 6.78 28.27 6.84
N SER A 204 6.59 28.74 8.08
CA SER A 204 7.20 29.99 8.57
C SER A 204 8.43 29.74 9.46
N PHE A 205 9.08 28.58 9.29
CA PHE A 205 10.22 28.17 10.10
C PHE A 205 11.55 28.61 9.47
N PRO A 206 12.56 29.00 10.27
CA PRO A 206 13.91 29.19 9.74
C PRO A 206 14.46 27.91 9.12
N VAL A 207 15.04 28.06 7.93
CA VAL A 207 15.61 26.96 7.14
C VAL A 207 17.12 26.87 7.39
N ILE A 208 17.60 25.65 7.56
CA ILE A 208 19.02 25.29 7.57
C ILE A 208 19.25 24.40 6.37
N ASN A 209 20.29 24.67 5.58
CA ASN A 209 20.62 23.87 4.41
C ASN A 209 22.13 23.66 4.29
N THR A 210 22.51 22.73 3.42
CA THR A 210 23.88 22.48 3.03
C THR A 210 23.94 22.03 1.58
N THR A 211 25.08 22.26 0.92
CA THR A 211 25.38 21.68 -0.39
C THR A 211 26.22 20.39 -0.27
N ARG A 212 26.66 20.06 0.95
CA ARG A 212 27.46 18.86 1.22
C ARG A 212 26.54 17.65 1.35
N ARG A 213 26.93 16.56 0.70
CA ARG A 213 26.23 15.29 0.78
C ARG A 213 26.10 14.82 2.24
N VAL A 214 24.90 14.38 2.60
CA VAL A 214 24.63 13.69 3.87
C VAL A 214 24.84 12.18 3.65
N GLU A 215 25.65 11.57 4.50
CA GLU A 215 26.00 10.15 4.39
C GLU A 215 24.90 9.26 4.98
N THR A 216 24.42 8.30 4.20
CA THR A 216 23.49 7.26 4.63
C THR A 216 24.23 5.94 4.75
N THR A 217 24.05 5.23 5.86
CA THR A 217 24.71 3.93 6.07
C THR A 217 23.91 2.80 5.40
N PRO A 218 24.54 1.73 4.92
CA PRO A 218 23.83 0.57 4.37
C PRO A 218 22.87 -0.09 5.38
N THR A 219 23.15 0.04 6.68
CA THR A 219 22.34 -0.47 7.79
C THR A 219 21.13 0.41 8.13
N ASP A 220 20.99 1.57 7.50
CA ASP A 220 19.80 2.40 7.68
C ASP A 220 18.57 1.69 7.10
N HIS A 221 17.59 1.43 7.97
CA HIS A 221 16.33 0.78 7.65
C HIS A 221 15.34 1.67 6.87
N PHE A 222 15.69 2.91 6.58
CA PHE A 222 14.86 3.81 5.78
C PHE A 222 15.56 4.29 4.53
N GLN A 223 16.89 4.42 4.55
CA GLN A 223 17.68 4.91 3.42
C GLN A 223 17.09 6.16 2.79
N VAL A 224 16.86 7.19 3.61
CA VAL A 224 16.36 8.48 3.12
C VAL A 224 17.39 9.08 2.16
N PRO A 225 16.97 9.63 0.99
CA PRO A 225 17.90 10.21 0.03
C PRO A 225 18.67 11.40 0.64
N SER A 226 19.96 11.54 0.31
CA SER A 226 20.79 12.69 0.77
C SER A 226 20.10 14.03 0.53
N ARG A 227 19.47 14.20 -0.64
CA ARG A 227 18.75 15.40 -1.04
C ARG A 227 17.59 15.80 -0.11
N VAL A 228 16.98 14.82 0.56
CA VAL A 228 15.94 15.06 1.57
C VAL A 228 16.56 15.48 2.90
N LEU A 229 17.78 15.01 3.20
CA LEU A 229 18.48 15.34 4.44
C LEU A 229 19.32 16.62 4.34
N GLU A 230 19.56 17.15 3.14
CA GLU A 230 20.34 18.37 2.88
C GLU A 230 19.64 19.67 3.31
N THR A 231 18.34 19.59 3.66
CA THR A 231 17.55 20.70 4.17
C THR A 231 16.90 20.34 5.50
N ALA A 232 16.61 21.35 6.31
CA ALA A 232 15.92 21.20 7.57
C ALA A 232 15.17 22.49 7.94
N ILE A 233 14.15 22.33 8.78
CA ILE A 233 13.55 23.45 9.52
C ILE A 233 14.05 23.46 10.96
N SER A 234 14.05 24.63 11.57
CA SER A 234 14.36 24.81 12.99
C SER A 234 13.31 25.66 13.69
N SER A 235 13.26 25.63 15.02
CA SER A 235 12.45 26.61 15.75
C SER A 235 13.12 27.99 15.73
N ARG A 236 12.30 29.06 15.81
CA ARG A 236 12.80 30.45 15.73
C ARG A 236 13.82 30.75 16.82
N ASN A 237 13.49 30.36 18.05
CA ASN A 237 14.31 30.60 19.22
C ASN A 237 14.47 29.30 20.02
N ILE A 238 15.52 29.26 20.85
CA ILE A 238 15.78 28.15 21.77
C ILE A 238 14.69 28.01 22.84
N SER A 239 13.90 29.04 23.13
CA SER A 239 12.88 28.98 24.18
C SER A 239 11.57 28.32 23.78
N VAL A 240 11.30 28.13 22.48
CA VAL A 240 9.94 27.81 21.96
C VAL A 240 9.78 26.34 21.54
N GLY A 241 10.87 25.61 21.32
CA GLY A 241 10.81 24.24 20.78
C GLY A 241 10.20 24.17 19.38
N LEU A 242 10.16 22.97 18.80
CA LEU A 242 9.56 22.71 17.48
C LEU A 242 8.43 21.69 17.62
N ALA A 243 7.21 22.06 17.23
CA ALA A 243 6.05 21.18 17.26
C ALA A 243 5.64 20.75 15.85
N ILE A 244 5.37 19.47 15.66
CA ILE A 244 5.06 18.87 14.36
C ILE A 244 3.86 17.94 14.54
N SER A 245 2.87 18.07 13.64
CA SER A 245 1.76 17.13 13.58
C SER A 245 2.18 15.91 12.77
N ALA A 246 2.29 14.76 13.44
CA ALA A 246 2.72 13.51 12.84
C ALA A 246 1.59 12.89 12.02
N ALA A 247 0.42 12.67 12.61
CA ALA A 247 -0.67 11.97 11.93
C ALA A 247 -2.03 12.49 12.39
N VAL A 248 -3.04 12.24 11.53
CA VAL A 248 -4.45 12.42 11.83
C VAL A 248 -5.16 11.10 11.56
N GLY A 249 -5.96 10.64 12.52
CA GLY A 249 -6.66 9.35 12.49
C GLY A 249 -7.78 9.30 13.53
N ASN A 250 -8.40 8.13 13.66
CA ASN A 250 -9.41 7.85 14.68
C ASN A 250 -8.76 7.66 16.06
N GLN A 251 -9.56 7.67 17.12
CA GLN A 251 -9.05 7.57 18.49
C GLN A 251 -8.25 6.29 18.77
N ASP A 252 -8.63 5.17 18.11
CA ASP A 252 -8.01 3.85 18.27
C ASP A 252 -6.86 3.59 17.27
N ASP A 253 -6.58 4.55 16.39
CA ASP A 253 -5.48 4.41 15.46
C ASP A 253 -4.12 4.44 16.20
N VAL A 254 -3.24 3.54 15.76
CA VAL A 254 -1.86 3.47 16.23
C VAL A 254 -0.95 4.13 15.21
N VAL A 255 -0.12 5.07 15.68
CA VAL A 255 0.86 5.79 14.87
C VAL A 255 2.22 5.14 14.98
N TYR A 256 2.85 4.98 13.82
CA TYR A 256 4.28 4.77 13.68
C TYR A 256 4.88 5.99 12.98
N ALA A 257 5.86 6.63 13.59
CA ALA A 257 6.54 7.78 12.99
C ALA A 257 8.06 7.62 13.02
N VAL A 258 8.70 8.18 12.01
CA VAL A 258 10.15 8.18 11.86
C VAL A 258 10.58 9.63 11.63
N LEU A 259 11.35 10.15 12.57
CA LEU A 259 11.94 11.48 12.50
C LEU A 259 13.36 11.33 11.98
N HIS A 260 13.68 12.04 10.90
CA HIS A 260 14.96 11.94 10.22
C HIS A 260 15.79 13.20 10.48
N PHE A 261 17.05 12.99 10.83
CA PHE A 261 17.97 14.03 11.28
C PHE A 261 19.34 13.91 10.62
N ALA A 262 19.95 15.04 10.34
CA ALA A 262 21.36 15.22 10.07
C ALA A 262 21.75 16.65 10.45
N GLU A 263 22.79 16.82 11.27
CA GLU A 263 23.31 18.17 11.56
C GLU A 263 24.04 18.70 10.33
N LEU A 264 23.65 19.88 9.87
CA LEU A 264 24.11 20.46 8.60
C LEU A 264 25.21 21.51 8.82
N GLN A 265 25.37 21.99 10.05
CA GLN A 265 26.35 22.98 10.45
C GLN A 265 27.48 22.34 11.26
N ASN A 266 28.73 22.76 11.03
CA ASN A 266 29.85 22.25 11.82
C ASN A 266 29.92 22.95 13.18
N LEU A 267 29.13 22.45 14.14
CA LEU A 267 28.94 23.12 15.44
C LEU A 267 30.22 23.16 16.28
N SER A 268 31.05 22.12 16.21
CA SER A 268 32.31 22.02 16.98
C SER A 268 33.29 23.14 16.64
N ARG A 269 33.28 23.64 15.39
CA ARG A 269 34.11 24.77 14.97
C ARG A 269 33.73 26.09 15.68
N HIS A 270 32.50 26.18 16.18
CA HIS A 270 31.93 27.39 16.75
C HIS A 270 31.59 27.24 18.24
N ASN A 271 32.04 26.17 18.91
CA ASN A 271 31.68 25.84 20.29
C ASN A 271 30.16 25.86 20.55
N GLN A 272 29.40 25.44 19.54
CA GLN A 272 27.95 25.34 19.60
C GLN A 272 27.52 23.88 19.79
N THR A 273 26.33 23.71 20.34
CA THR A 273 25.65 22.44 20.54
C THR A 273 24.19 22.55 20.10
N ARG A 274 23.66 21.46 19.55
CA ARG A 274 22.23 21.26 19.31
C ARG A 274 21.82 19.95 19.94
N ILE A 275 21.10 20.06 21.05
CA ILE A 275 20.71 18.92 21.88
C ILE A 275 19.23 19.08 22.24
N MET A 276 18.41 18.09 21.94
CA MET A 276 16.97 18.16 22.11
C MET A 276 16.37 16.90 22.75
N ASP A 277 15.32 17.08 23.52
CA ASP A 277 14.41 16.03 23.95
C ASP A 277 13.28 15.90 22.94
N ILE A 278 12.92 14.66 22.61
CA ILE A 278 11.81 14.34 21.70
C ILE A 278 10.65 13.84 22.54
N ARG A 279 9.49 14.50 22.44
CA ARG A 279 8.30 14.18 23.22
C ARG A 279 7.09 13.91 22.32
N GLY A 280 6.30 12.93 22.72
CA GLY A 280 4.98 12.67 22.14
C GLY A 280 3.91 13.56 22.76
N LYS A 281 2.75 13.62 22.09
CA LYS A 281 1.58 14.41 22.49
C LYS A 281 1.26 14.27 23.98
N GLY A 282 1.25 15.40 24.69
CA GLY A 282 0.78 15.47 26.09
C GLY A 282 1.61 14.65 27.09
N SER A 283 2.74 14.06 26.67
CA SER A 283 3.56 13.21 27.52
C SER A 283 4.50 14.06 28.39
N ALA A 284 4.49 13.81 29.70
CA ALA A 284 5.48 14.36 30.61
C ALA A 284 6.87 13.74 30.38
N GLU A 285 6.90 12.47 29.96
CA GLU A 285 8.12 11.73 29.68
C GLU A 285 8.56 11.91 28.22
N ALA A 286 9.88 12.08 28.04
CA ALA A 286 10.49 12.15 26.71
C ALA A 286 10.65 10.74 26.13
N ILE A 287 10.33 10.61 24.85
CA ILE A 287 10.59 9.40 24.04
C ILE A 287 12.10 9.19 23.93
N LEU A 288 12.84 10.30 23.74
CA LEU A 288 14.30 10.29 23.72
C LEU A 288 14.81 11.58 24.37
N ARG A 289 15.79 11.46 25.26
CA ARG A 289 16.40 12.58 25.97
C ARG A 289 17.77 12.91 25.40
N SER A 290 18.13 14.19 25.45
CA SER A 290 19.48 14.67 25.12
C SER A 290 20.01 14.20 23.76
N TYR A 291 19.12 14.14 22.76
CA TYR A 291 19.48 13.71 21.41
C TYR A 291 20.25 14.82 20.68
N SER A 292 21.39 14.46 20.07
CA SER A 292 22.17 15.36 19.22
C SER A 292 22.31 14.75 17.82
N PRO A 293 21.80 15.40 16.77
CA PRO A 293 21.95 14.91 15.40
C PRO A 293 23.43 14.83 14.99
N PRO A 294 23.87 13.74 14.34
CA PRO A 294 25.25 13.62 13.89
C PRO A 294 25.52 14.52 12.68
N PHE A 295 26.73 15.09 12.61
CA PHE A 295 27.13 15.99 11.53
C PHE A 295 27.25 15.26 10.19
N LEU A 296 26.44 15.68 9.21
CA LEU A 296 26.36 15.15 7.84
C LEU A 296 26.21 13.62 7.74
N LYS A 297 25.57 13.01 8.75
CA LYS A 297 25.22 11.59 8.74
C LYS A 297 23.72 11.45 9.00
N ALA A 298 23.09 10.57 8.24
CA ALA A 298 21.69 10.22 8.43
C ALA A 298 21.52 9.51 9.77
N ALA A 299 20.56 9.98 10.57
CA ALA A 299 20.10 9.32 11.77
C ALA A 299 18.58 9.46 11.89
N HIS A 300 17.96 8.53 12.60
CA HIS A 300 16.52 8.52 12.78
C HIS A 300 16.11 8.19 14.21
N VAL A 301 14.95 8.71 14.59
CA VAL A 301 14.26 8.35 15.83
C VAL A 301 12.89 7.77 15.47
N ARG A 302 12.63 6.55 15.94
CA ARG A 302 11.36 5.85 15.75
C ARG A 302 10.42 6.14 16.92
N ILE A 303 9.17 6.40 16.59
CA ILE A 303 8.06 6.46 17.54
C ILE A 303 7.12 5.31 17.16
N THR A 304 6.94 4.37 18.07
CA THR A 304 6.16 3.15 17.87
C THR A 304 4.98 3.11 18.82
N ASN A 305 3.88 2.49 18.39
CA ASN A 305 2.71 2.22 19.22
C ASN A 305 2.10 3.47 19.88
N ALA A 306 2.16 4.61 19.19
CA ALA A 306 1.66 5.88 19.70
C ALA A 306 0.18 6.05 19.38
N ALA A 307 -0.68 6.15 20.40
CA ALA A 307 -2.11 6.36 20.20
C ALA A 307 -2.40 7.80 19.74
N VAL A 308 -3.27 7.96 18.73
CA VAL A 308 -3.69 9.28 18.22
C VAL A 308 -4.45 10.10 19.29
N GLY A 309 -5.22 9.42 20.15
CA GLY A 309 -6.02 10.01 21.22
C GLY A 309 -7.26 10.77 20.72
N GLN A 310 -8.04 11.33 21.65
CA GLN A 310 -9.40 11.85 21.37
C GLN A 310 -9.49 12.96 20.31
N THR A 311 -8.48 13.83 20.21
CA THR A 311 -8.51 14.93 19.22
C THR A 311 -8.25 14.49 17.78
N GLY A 312 -8.01 13.19 17.56
CA GLY A 312 -7.70 12.65 16.23
C GLY A 312 -6.34 13.08 15.67
N ILE A 313 -5.47 13.73 16.45
CA ILE A 313 -4.16 14.24 16.00
C ILE A 313 -3.05 13.77 16.94
N TYR A 314 -1.96 13.20 16.40
CA TYR A 314 -0.74 12.94 17.16
C TYR A 314 0.33 14.00 16.88
N ASN A 315 0.76 14.73 17.91
CA ASN A 315 1.79 15.77 17.82
C ASN A 315 3.10 15.30 18.44
N ILE A 316 4.20 15.79 17.89
CA ILE A 316 5.57 15.55 18.34
C ILE A 316 6.19 16.91 18.65
N SER A 317 6.86 17.01 19.80
CA SER A 317 7.57 18.22 20.21
C SER A 317 9.05 17.92 20.36
N LEU A 318 9.90 18.68 19.69
CA LEU A 318 11.34 18.74 19.90
C LEU A 318 11.63 19.91 20.82
N ILE A 319 12.14 19.62 22.01
CA ILE A 319 12.38 20.61 23.06
C ILE A 319 13.89 20.71 23.27
N PRO A 320 14.51 21.88 23.14
CA PRO A 320 15.94 22.02 23.41
C PRO A 320 16.24 21.70 24.87
N SER A 321 17.34 20.99 25.09
CA SER A 321 17.85 20.73 26.45
C SER A 321 18.60 21.96 26.98
N ASN A 322 18.81 22.01 28.29
CA ASN A 322 19.60 23.08 28.94
C ASN A 322 21.05 23.17 28.44
N ALA A 323 21.59 22.08 27.89
CA ALA A 323 22.94 22.04 27.32
C ALA A 323 23.00 22.48 25.85
N SER A 324 21.86 22.78 25.22
CA SER A 324 21.79 23.23 23.83
C SER A 324 22.10 24.73 23.75
N THR A 325 22.89 25.12 22.76
CA THR A 325 23.10 26.54 22.40
C THR A 325 22.27 26.97 21.19
N LEU A 326 21.78 26.00 20.41
CA LEU A 326 21.00 26.24 19.21
C LEU A 326 19.57 25.66 19.33
N PRO A 327 18.59 26.21 18.59
CA PRO A 327 17.24 25.68 18.57
C PRO A 327 17.17 24.24 18.00
N PRO A 328 16.17 23.42 18.34
CA PRO A 328 15.97 22.11 17.70
C PRO A 328 15.73 22.25 16.18
N MET A 329 16.06 21.19 15.45
CA MET A 329 15.87 21.10 13.99
C MET A 329 15.39 19.71 13.58
N ILE A 330 14.81 19.61 12.38
CA ILE A 330 14.45 18.33 11.75
C ILE A 330 14.61 18.43 10.24
N ASN A 331 15.09 17.36 9.61
CA ASN A 331 15.33 17.30 8.17
C ASN A 331 14.13 16.70 7.44
N ALA A 332 13.61 15.58 7.95
CA ALA A 332 12.48 14.91 7.32
C ALA A 332 11.62 14.18 8.37
N MET A 333 10.38 13.85 8.00
CA MET A 333 9.53 12.99 8.81
C MET A 333 8.67 12.10 7.93
N GLU A 334 8.47 10.88 8.40
CA GLU A 334 7.45 9.97 7.90
C GLU A 334 6.52 9.57 9.04
N SER A 335 5.23 9.46 8.74
CA SER A 335 4.24 8.97 9.69
C SER A 335 3.22 8.08 9.00
N PHE A 336 2.83 7.04 9.73
CA PHE A 336 1.99 5.98 9.25
C PHE A 336 0.95 5.65 10.31
N LEU A 337 -0.23 5.23 9.87
CA LEU A 337 -1.13 4.46 10.71
C LEU A 337 -0.80 2.98 10.54
N VAL A 338 -0.65 2.28 11.66
CA VAL A 338 -0.42 0.83 11.67
C VAL A 338 -1.76 0.13 11.43
N ARG A 339 -1.75 -0.84 10.53
CA ARG A 339 -2.89 -1.72 10.24
C ARG A 339 -2.47 -3.13 10.55
N LYS A 340 -3.02 -3.70 11.62
CA LYS A 340 -2.72 -5.08 12.03
C LYS A 340 -3.37 -6.08 11.07
N VAL A 341 -2.73 -7.23 10.97
CA VAL A 341 -3.26 -8.40 10.28
C VAL A 341 -4.00 -9.21 11.32
N ASP A 342 -5.31 -9.05 11.35
CA ASP A 342 -6.20 -9.80 12.25
C ASP A 342 -6.83 -11.02 11.53
N GLU A 343 -6.67 -11.10 10.21
CA GLU A 343 -7.18 -12.18 9.37
C GLU A 343 -6.06 -12.80 8.52
N LEU A 344 -6.10 -14.13 8.38
CA LEU A 344 -5.20 -14.88 7.52
C LEU A 344 -5.77 -15.03 6.11
N PRO A 345 -4.94 -15.00 5.05
CA PRO A 345 -5.40 -15.22 3.68
C PRO A 345 -5.78 -16.68 3.47
N THR A 346 -6.58 -16.93 2.43
CA THR A 346 -6.86 -18.32 1.99
C THR A 346 -5.54 -19.06 1.76
N ASP A 347 -5.51 -20.35 2.11
CA ASP A 347 -4.35 -21.20 1.86
C ASP A 347 -3.87 -21.08 0.41
N LEU A 348 -2.56 -20.89 0.23
CA LEU A 348 -1.97 -20.59 -1.07
C LEU A 348 -2.16 -21.75 -2.08
N GLY A 349 -2.19 -23.00 -1.60
CA GLY A 349 -2.49 -24.17 -2.42
C GLY A 349 -3.92 -24.11 -2.94
N ASP A 350 -4.87 -23.79 -2.07
CA ASP A 350 -6.28 -23.64 -2.42
C ASP A 350 -6.50 -22.47 -3.41
N VAL A 351 -5.82 -21.32 -3.19
CA VAL A 351 -5.84 -20.17 -4.12
C VAL A 351 -5.36 -20.58 -5.52
N ARG A 352 -4.22 -21.28 -5.60
CA ARG A 352 -3.66 -21.74 -6.89
C ARG A 352 -4.58 -22.75 -7.58
N ALA A 353 -5.14 -23.68 -6.81
CA ALA A 353 -6.06 -24.68 -7.30
C ALA A 353 -7.30 -24.03 -7.94
N ILE A 354 -7.95 -23.11 -7.21
CA ILE A 354 -9.18 -22.47 -7.69
C ILE A 354 -8.92 -21.49 -8.84
N GLN A 355 -7.78 -20.79 -8.86
CA GLN A 355 -7.37 -19.99 -10.03
C GLN A 355 -7.10 -20.87 -11.27
N GLY A 356 -6.54 -22.07 -11.06
CA GLY A 356 -6.37 -23.07 -12.12
C GLY A 356 -7.71 -23.51 -12.71
N ILE A 357 -8.69 -23.81 -11.86
CA ILE A 357 -10.06 -24.18 -12.27
C ILE A 357 -10.73 -23.01 -13.01
N ARG A 358 -10.62 -21.79 -12.47
CA ARG A 358 -11.12 -20.56 -13.09
C ARG A 358 -10.60 -20.40 -14.51
N SER A 359 -9.29 -20.59 -14.67
CA SER A 359 -8.60 -20.42 -15.95
C SER A 359 -8.97 -21.51 -16.95
N ALA A 360 -9.02 -22.77 -16.51
CA ALA A 360 -9.37 -23.92 -17.34
C ALA A 360 -10.77 -23.79 -17.96
N TYR A 361 -11.74 -23.33 -17.17
CA TYR A 361 -13.12 -23.16 -17.60
C TYR A 361 -13.48 -21.74 -18.05
N LYS A 362 -12.54 -20.80 -18.01
CA LYS A 362 -12.75 -19.37 -18.32
C LYS A 362 -13.94 -18.77 -17.55
N LEU A 363 -14.08 -19.15 -16.28
CA LEU A 363 -15.21 -18.76 -15.45
C LEU A 363 -15.24 -17.24 -15.21
N LYS A 364 -16.43 -16.66 -15.39
CA LYS A 364 -16.75 -15.26 -15.08
C LYS A 364 -17.84 -15.23 -14.02
N ARG A 365 -17.44 -15.01 -12.76
CA ARG A 365 -18.30 -14.87 -11.57
C ARG A 365 -17.74 -13.71 -10.72
N ASN A 366 -18.14 -13.57 -9.46
CA ASN A 366 -17.45 -12.70 -8.50
C ASN A 366 -16.02 -13.15 -8.11
N TRP A 367 -15.40 -14.04 -8.90
CA TRP A 367 -14.12 -14.70 -8.62
C TRP A 367 -12.92 -13.76 -8.86
N GLN A 368 -12.83 -12.71 -8.06
CA GLN A 368 -11.77 -11.69 -8.07
C GLN A 368 -11.26 -11.49 -6.64
N GLY A 369 -9.96 -11.28 -6.41
CA GLY A 369 -9.41 -11.13 -5.06
C GLY A 369 -9.11 -12.47 -4.36
N ASP A 370 -9.04 -12.46 -3.03
CA ASP A 370 -8.84 -13.68 -2.24
C ASP A 370 -10.15 -14.53 -2.21
N PRO A 371 -10.10 -15.86 -2.41
CA PRO A 371 -11.30 -16.69 -2.56
C PRO A 371 -12.22 -16.78 -1.34
N CYS A 372 -11.66 -16.77 -0.13
CA CYS A 372 -12.42 -16.90 1.11
C CYS A 372 -12.46 -15.60 1.93
N MET A 373 -11.56 -14.65 1.66
CA MET A 373 -11.39 -13.45 2.47
C MET A 373 -11.61 -12.15 1.68
N PRO A 374 -12.22 -11.12 2.31
CA PRO A 374 -12.99 -11.16 3.55
C PRO A 374 -14.19 -12.11 3.48
N LYS A 375 -14.71 -12.56 4.62
CA LYS A 375 -15.86 -13.49 4.70
C LYS A 375 -17.13 -12.97 4.00
N ASP A 376 -17.27 -11.65 3.89
CA ASP A 376 -18.40 -10.99 3.22
C ASP A 376 -18.31 -11.07 1.67
N TYR A 377 -17.15 -11.46 1.13
CA TYR A 377 -16.87 -11.47 -0.32
C TYR A 377 -16.33 -12.82 -0.81
N VAL A 378 -16.73 -13.91 -0.15
CA VAL A 378 -16.42 -15.28 -0.58
C VAL A 378 -16.88 -15.50 -2.02
N TRP A 379 -16.04 -16.17 -2.80
CA TRP A 379 -16.36 -16.47 -4.19
C TRP A 379 -17.61 -17.35 -4.32
N ASP A 380 -18.45 -17.03 -5.31
CA ASP A 380 -19.72 -17.70 -5.59
C ASP A 380 -19.49 -19.17 -5.86
N GLY A 381 -20.20 -20.02 -5.12
CA GLY A 381 -20.07 -21.47 -5.15
C GLY A 381 -18.98 -22.02 -4.24
N LEU A 382 -18.21 -21.18 -3.53
CA LEU A 382 -17.28 -21.66 -2.51
C LEU A 382 -17.93 -21.66 -1.12
N ARG A 383 -17.55 -22.65 -0.32
CA ARG A 383 -17.66 -22.60 1.14
C ARG A 383 -16.28 -22.87 1.72
N CYS A 384 -15.86 -22.02 2.64
CA CYS A 384 -14.56 -22.14 3.30
C CYS A 384 -14.70 -22.48 4.77
N ASP A 385 -13.71 -23.17 5.30
CA ASP A 385 -13.53 -23.36 6.74
C ASP A 385 -12.68 -22.24 7.33
N TYR A 386 -12.94 -21.90 8.59
CA TYR A 386 -12.32 -20.78 9.30
C TYR A 386 -11.95 -21.15 10.75
N TYR A 387 -11.32 -22.31 10.97
CA TYR A 387 -10.95 -22.81 12.31
C TYR A 387 -10.31 -21.72 13.20
N ASP A 388 -11.04 -21.31 14.24
CA ASP A 388 -10.69 -20.43 15.37
C ASP A 388 -9.81 -19.19 15.09
N GLY A 389 -9.69 -18.75 13.83
CA GLY A 389 -8.84 -17.62 13.41
C GLY A 389 -7.32 -17.85 13.54
N VAL A 390 -6.89 -19.07 13.90
CA VAL A 390 -5.47 -19.44 14.04
C VAL A 390 -4.92 -20.04 12.74
N ASP A 391 -5.78 -20.71 11.96
CA ASP A 391 -5.40 -21.37 10.71
C ASP A 391 -5.86 -20.58 9.48
N THR A 392 -5.11 -20.70 8.38
CA THR A 392 -5.47 -20.11 7.09
C THR A 392 -6.78 -20.72 6.56
N PRO A 393 -7.75 -19.92 6.08
CA PRO A 393 -8.98 -20.43 5.50
C PRO A 393 -8.75 -21.47 4.40
N ARG A 394 -9.53 -22.55 4.43
CA ARG A 394 -9.46 -23.67 3.47
C ARG A 394 -10.76 -23.81 2.70
N ILE A 395 -10.69 -24.12 1.40
CA ILE A 395 -11.88 -24.39 0.57
C ILE A 395 -12.36 -25.82 0.86
N ILE A 396 -13.57 -25.95 1.38
CA ILE A 396 -14.18 -27.23 1.77
C ILE A 396 -15.39 -27.60 0.90
N SER A 397 -15.96 -26.64 0.16
CA SER A 397 -17.01 -26.91 -0.82
C SER A 397 -16.77 -26.11 -2.09
N LEU A 398 -16.95 -26.75 -3.24
CA LEU A 398 -16.93 -26.12 -4.56
C LEU A 398 -18.18 -26.53 -5.34
N ASN A 399 -19.07 -25.57 -5.58
CA ASN A 399 -20.25 -25.73 -6.40
C ASN A 399 -20.06 -25.02 -7.76
N LEU A 400 -19.96 -25.84 -8.79
CA LEU A 400 -19.91 -25.44 -10.19
C LEU A 400 -21.06 -26.07 -10.99
N SER A 401 -22.15 -26.45 -10.33
CA SER A 401 -23.30 -26.98 -11.07
C SER A 401 -23.88 -25.93 -12.00
N SER A 402 -24.50 -26.39 -13.09
CA SER A 402 -25.21 -25.53 -14.07
C SER A 402 -24.37 -24.36 -14.58
N SER A 403 -23.06 -24.56 -14.71
CA SER A 403 -22.09 -23.48 -15.04
C SER A 403 -21.67 -23.49 -16.50
N GLY A 404 -22.31 -24.31 -17.33
CA GLY A 404 -21.99 -24.45 -18.74
C GLY A 404 -20.57 -24.98 -18.97
N LEU A 405 -20.02 -25.76 -18.02
CA LEU A 405 -18.68 -26.30 -18.15
C LEU A 405 -18.64 -27.30 -19.31
N VAL A 406 -17.56 -27.24 -20.09
CA VAL A 406 -17.26 -28.15 -21.20
C VAL A 406 -15.85 -28.71 -21.06
N GLY A 407 -15.62 -29.88 -21.63
CA GLY A 407 -14.31 -30.56 -21.58
C GLY A 407 -14.11 -31.37 -20.29
N GLY A 408 -12.85 -31.74 -20.04
CA GLY A 408 -12.47 -32.59 -18.91
C GLY A 408 -12.34 -31.85 -17.58
N ILE A 409 -12.43 -32.61 -16.50
CA ILE A 409 -12.25 -32.11 -15.13
C ILE A 409 -10.76 -31.77 -14.90
N PRO A 410 -10.40 -30.53 -14.54
CA PRO A 410 -9.01 -30.11 -14.45
C PRO A 410 -8.31 -30.73 -13.24
N PRO A 411 -7.04 -31.15 -13.39
CA PRO A 411 -6.26 -31.77 -12.31
C PRO A 411 -5.98 -30.84 -11.14
N SER A 412 -6.14 -29.52 -11.31
CA SER A 412 -5.99 -28.56 -10.22
C SER A 412 -6.97 -28.79 -9.07
N ILE A 413 -8.09 -29.49 -9.30
CA ILE A 413 -9.02 -29.89 -8.22
C ILE A 413 -8.33 -30.79 -7.19
N ALA A 414 -7.38 -31.64 -7.61
CA ALA A 414 -6.64 -32.53 -6.71
C ALA A 414 -5.88 -31.78 -5.60
N ASN A 415 -5.56 -30.50 -5.82
CA ASN A 415 -4.85 -29.68 -4.84
C ASN A 415 -5.77 -29.08 -3.76
N LEU A 416 -7.09 -29.17 -3.90
CA LEU A 416 -8.05 -28.77 -2.86
C LEU A 416 -8.17 -29.87 -1.81
N THR A 417 -7.10 -30.10 -1.03
CA THR A 417 -6.99 -31.27 -0.13
C THR A 417 -8.01 -31.28 1.01
N ALA A 418 -8.59 -30.13 1.35
CA ALA A 418 -9.63 -29.99 2.37
C ALA A 418 -11.06 -30.14 1.80
N LEU A 419 -11.21 -30.31 0.48
CA LEU A 419 -12.51 -30.33 -0.19
C LEU A 419 -13.36 -31.52 0.26
N THR A 420 -14.50 -31.25 0.87
CA THR A 420 -15.47 -32.27 1.31
C THR A 420 -16.61 -32.46 0.32
N THR A 421 -16.92 -31.42 -0.46
CA THR A 421 -18.04 -31.40 -1.39
C THR A 421 -17.63 -30.77 -2.71
N LEU A 422 -17.83 -31.50 -3.80
CA LEU A 422 -17.65 -31.00 -5.16
C LEU A 422 -18.95 -31.23 -5.92
N ASP A 423 -19.57 -30.18 -6.44
CA ASP A 423 -20.77 -30.32 -7.28
C ASP A 423 -20.46 -29.85 -8.70
N LEU A 424 -20.45 -30.80 -9.64
CA LEU A 424 -20.23 -30.58 -11.07
C LEU A 424 -21.48 -30.90 -11.90
N SER A 425 -22.63 -31.12 -11.27
CA SER A 425 -23.86 -31.55 -11.94
C SER A 425 -24.37 -30.53 -12.96
N ASN A 426 -25.21 -30.98 -13.91
CA ASN A 426 -25.82 -30.11 -14.94
C ASN A 426 -24.80 -29.32 -15.78
N ASN A 427 -23.68 -29.98 -16.13
CA ASN A 427 -22.69 -29.45 -17.07
C ASN A 427 -22.53 -30.38 -18.27
N SER A 428 -21.82 -29.91 -19.30
CA SER A 428 -21.50 -30.68 -20.51
C SER A 428 -20.05 -31.18 -20.49
N LEU A 429 -19.64 -31.73 -19.33
CA LEU A 429 -18.31 -32.31 -19.14
C LEU A 429 -18.11 -33.55 -20.02
N SER A 430 -16.88 -33.76 -20.47
CA SER A 430 -16.50 -34.87 -21.34
C SER A 430 -15.09 -35.37 -21.01
N GLY A 431 -14.69 -36.52 -21.55
CA GLY A 431 -13.39 -37.13 -21.26
C GLY A 431 -13.47 -38.17 -20.14
N MET A 432 -12.30 -38.65 -19.72
CA MET A 432 -12.20 -39.69 -18.69
C MET A 432 -12.55 -39.13 -17.31
N PHE A 433 -13.26 -39.93 -16.52
CA PHE A 433 -13.42 -39.65 -15.10
C PHE A 433 -12.04 -39.70 -14.42
N PRO A 434 -11.59 -38.63 -13.75
CA PRO A 434 -10.24 -38.57 -13.22
C PRO A 434 -10.08 -39.35 -11.91
N ASP A 435 -9.07 -40.24 -11.87
CA ASP A 435 -8.75 -41.06 -10.70
C ASP A 435 -8.39 -40.21 -9.47
N PHE A 436 -7.81 -39.01 -9.66
CA PHE A 436 -7.44 -38.11 -8.56
C PHE A 436 -8.62 -37.70 -7.67
N LEU A 437 -9.87 -37.75 -8.17
CA LEU A 437 -11.05 -37.46 -7.35
C LEU A 437 -11.27 -38.52 -6.27
N ALA A 438 -10.93 -39.79 -6.56
CA ALA A 438 -10.98 -40.87 -5.59
C ALA A 438 -9.84 -40.78 -4.56
N GLU A 439 -8.77 -40.06 -4.89
CA GLU A 439 -7.58 -39.86 -4.02
C GLU A 439 -7.70 -38.63 -3.11
N LEU A 440 -8.76 -37.81 -3.25
CA LEU A 440 -8.96 -36.65 -2.38
C LEU A 440 -9.30 -37.08 -0.95
N PRO A 441 -8.49 -36.71 0.06
CA PRO A 441 -8.55 -37.34 1.38
C PRO A 441 -9.79 -36.96 2.19
N ALA A 442 -10.41 -35.81 1.89
CA ALA A 442 -11.54 -35.27 2.63
C ALA A 442 -12.88 -35.35 1.87
N LEU A 443 -12.87 -35.79 0.60
CA LEU A 443 -14.04 -35.74 -0.27
C LEU A 443 -15.10 -36.76 0.17
N LYS A 444 -16.33 -36.29 0.38
CA LYS A 444 -17.47 -37.10 0.86
C LYS A 444 -18.65 -37.08 -0.11
N LEU A 445 -18.82 -35.98 -0.84
CA LEU A 445 -19.93 -35.78 -1.77
C LEU A 445 -19.38 -35.24 -3.10
N LEU A 446 -19.75 -35.92 -4.19
CA LEU A 446 -19.41 -35.60 -5.58
C LEU A 446 -20.68 -35.50 -6.43
#